data_AF-A0A7M3S7G7-F1
#
_entry.id   AF-A0A7M3S7G7-F1
#
_cell.length_a   1.000
_cell.length_b   1.000
_cell.length_c   1.000
_cell.angle_alpha   90.00
_cell.angle_beta   90.00
_cell.angle_gamma   90.00
#
_symmetry.space_group_name_H-M   'P 1'
#
loop_
_entity.id
_entity.type
_entity.pdbx_description
1 polymer ?
#
loop_
_entity_poly.entity_id
_entity_poly.type
_entity_poly.pdbx_seq_one_letter_code
_entity_poly.pdbx_strand_id
1 'polypeptide(L)'
;PQIKELFGHCWKTKYVTLFVVLLQTYCAYQAQFLSWPAYLALAYIVGGTANHNMMMSMHELSHNLGFKKMIYNRLLGIFANLPIGVPSSVSFKRYHMEHHRYQGEEGVDVDLPTAIEGKIFNNTITKFFFVVFQVLFYSFRPLVVNPKTPGLWELYNWLACLSYNFFIYKLGGGWSLAYLFISSLFGSGIHPVAGHFIAEHYVFVLGYETYSYYGILNFFTYNVGYHN
;
A
#
# COMPACT_ATOMS: atom_id res chain seq x y z
N PRO A 1 8.97 7.86 -28.51
CA PRO A 1 10.19 7.11 -28.88
C PRO A 1 11.18 6.97 -27.72
N GLN A 2 11.45 8.08 -27.04
CA GLN A 2 12.39 8.22 -25.92
C GLN A 2 11.93 7.46 -24.66
N ILE A 3 10.61 7.41 -24.39
CA ILE A 3 10.05 6.67 -23.24
C ILE A 3 10.37 5.16 -23.30
N LYS A 4 10.56 4.58 -24.50
CA LYS A 4 10.92 3.16 -24.64
C LYS A 4 12.28 2.82 -24.03
N GLU A 5 13.18 3.80 -23.90
CA GLU A 5 14.49 3.60 -23.25
C GLU A 5 14.37 3.40 -21.74
N LEU A 6 13.26 3.84 -21.15
CA LEU A 6 12.95 3.68 -19.73
C LEU A 6 12.24 2.34 -19.44
N PHE A 7 11.86 1.59 -20.48
CA PHE A 7 11.18 0.31 -20.30
C PHE A 7 12.17 -0.74 -19.79
N GLY A 8 11.81 -1.40 -18.70
CA GLY A 8 12.61 -2.49 -18.16
C GLY A 8 12.34 -2.72 -16.69
N HIS A 9 13.25 -3.49 -16.09
CA HIS A 9 13.16 -3.81 -14.68
C HIS A 9 14.05 -2.88 -13.85
N CYS A 10 13.52 -2.39 -12.74
CA CYS A 10 14.28 -1.59 -11.78
C CYS A 10 15.09 -2.50 -10.85
N TRP A 11 16.39 -2.62 -11.09
CA TRP A 11 17.28 -3.45 -10.28
C TRP A 11 17.40 -2.99 -8.82
N LYS A 12 17.07 -1.71 -8.55
CA LYS A 12 17.16 -1.10 -7.21
C LYS A 12 16.03 -1.54 -6.29
N THR A 13 14.86 -1.93 -6.82
CA THR A 13 13.66 -2.25 -6.02
C THR A 13 13.97 -3.24 -4.90
N LYS A 14 14.67 -4.35 -5.19
CA LYS A 14 15.03 -5.35 -4.19
C LYS A 14 15.86 -4.82 -3.01
N TYR A 15 16.74 -3.85 -3.25
CA TYR A 15 17.59 -3.26 -2.21
C TYR A 15 16.80 -2.27 -1.36
N VAL A 16 15.93 -1.48 -1.99
CA VAL A 16 15.02 -0.56 -1.27
C VAL A 16 14.04 -1.35 -0.42
N THR A 17 13.40 -2.38 -0.98
CA THR A 17 12.50 -3.27 -0.21
C THR A 17 13.21 -3.88 1.00
N LEU A 18 14.40 -4.45 0.81
CA LEU A 18 15.17 -5.03 1.91
C LEU A 18 15.49 -3.99 3.00
N PHE A 19 15.99 -2.82 2.59
CA PHE A 19 16.32 -1.75 3.53
C PHE A 19 15.10 -1.30 4.35
N VAL A 20 13.97 -1.05 3.70
CA VAL A 20 12.77 -0.54 4.38
C VAL A 20 12.13 -1.60 5.28
N VAL A 21 12.14 -2.89 4.90
CA VAL A 21 11.68 -3.98 5.78
C VAL A 21 12.55 -4.06 7.04
N LEU A 22 13.88 -3.97 6.90
CA LEU A 22 14.80 -3.97 8.03
C LEU A 22 14.61 -2.73 8.91
N LEU A 23 14.43 -1.56 8.31
CA LEU A 23 14.13 -0.31 9.02
C LEU A 23 12.84 -0.44 9.84
N GLN A 24 11.77 -0.94 9.23
CA GLN A 24 10.50 -1.14 9.93
C GLN A 24 10.60 -2.19 11.04
N THR A 25 11.35 -3.27 10.82
CA THR A 25 11.62 -4.27 11.87
C THR A 25 12.35 -3.63 13.06
N TYR A 26 13.38 -2.83 12.79
CA TYR A 26 14.13 -2.11 13.80
C TYR A 26 13.26 -1.10 14.55
N CYS A 27 12.51 -0.27 13.82
CA CYS A 27 11.62 0.74 14.41
C CYS A 27 10.51 0.09 15.26
N ALA A 28 9.95 -1.04 14.81
CA ALA A 28 8.97 -1.79 15.59
C ALA A 28 9.57 -2.24 16.93
N TYR A 29 10.78 -2.82 16.92
CA TYR A 29 11.47 -3.21 18.16
C TYR A 29 11.76 -2.01 19.07
N GLN A 30 12.18 -0.87 18.52
CA GLN A 30 12.47 0.35 19.31
C GLN A 30 11.20 0.99 19.89
N ALA A 31 10.06 0.88 19.19
CA ALA A 31 8.82 1.56 19.55
C ALA A 31 8.34 1.19 20.96
N GLN A 32 8.59 -0.04 21.42
CA GLN A 32 8.19 -0.50 22.76
C GLN A 32 8.85 0.29 23.92
N PHE A 33 9.97 0.96 23.66
CA PHE A 33 10.72 1.73 24.68
C PHE A 33 10.37 3.22 24.68
N LEU A 34 9.51 3.67 23.77
CA LEU A 34 9.18 5.08 23.60
C LEU A 34 8.00 5.50 24.48
N SER A 35 7.99 6.76 24.90
CA SER A 35 6.78 7.39 25.42
C SER A 35 5.73 7.49 24.32
N TRP A 36 4.45 7.53 24.69
CA TRP A 36 3.37 7.55 23.70
C TRP A 36 3.47 8.70 22.66
N PRO A 37 3.96 9.92 22.96
CA PRO A 37 4.12 10.95 21.93
C PRO A 37 5.25 10.62 20.96
N ALA A 38 6.39 10.13 21.47
CA ALA A 38 7.52 9.72 20.64
C ALA A 38 7.17 8.51 19.78
N TYR A 39 6.39 7.57 20.32
CA TYR A 39 5.84 6.44 19.59
C TYR A 39 4.99 6.89 18.39
N LEU A 40 4.04 7.81 18.61
CA LEU A 40 3.18 8.31 17.54
C LEU A 40 3.98 9.11 16.49
N ALA A 41 4.96 9.90 16.92
CA ALA A 41 5.85 10.62 16.01
C ALA A 41 6.66 9.65 15.13
N LEU A 42 7.23 8.59 15.72
CA LEU A 42 7.94 7.55 14.98
C LEU A 42 7.01 6.82 14.01
N ALA A 43 5.81 6.44 14.46
CA ALA A 43 4.82 5.73 13.66
C ALA A 43 4.30 6.58 12.49
N TYR A 44 4.12 7.88 12.68
CA TYR A 44 3.66 8.77 11.61
C TYR A 44 4.78 9.08 10.61
N ILE A 45 5.90 9.64 11.08
CA ILE A 45 6.94 10.20 10.20
C ILE A 45 7.72 9.11 9.50
N VAL A 46 8.26 8.16 10.26
CA VAL A 46 9.09 7.07 9.72
C VAL A 46 8.21 5.91 9.31
N GLY A 47 7.31 5.48 10.20
CA GLY A 47 6.39 4.36 9.97
C GLY A 47 5.48 4.57 8.78
N GLY A 48 4.74 5.68 8.75
CA GLY A 48 3.81 6.01 7.67
C GLY A 48 4.51 6.10 6.32
N THR A 49 5.62 6.84 6.25
CA THR A 49 6.43 6.94 5.02
C THR A 49 6.94 5.58 4.56
N ALA A 50 7.49 4.77 5.47
CA ALA A 50 8.06 3.46 5.15
C ALA A 50 6.99 2.43 4.74
N ASN A 51 5.85 2.37 5.43
CA ASN A 51 4.77 1.47 5.06
C ASN A 51 4.13 1.87 3.74
N HIS A 52 3.97 3.16 3.48
CA HIS A 52 3.54 3.62 2.17
C HIS A 52 4.55 3.24 1.07
N ASN A 53 5.86 3.40 1.32
CA ASN A 53 6.90 2.90 0.42
C ASN A 53 6.76 1.38 0.16
N MET A 54 6.44 0.58 1.17
CA MET A 54 6.20 -0.85 0.99
C MET A 54 4.95 -1.17 0.17
N MET A 55 3.87 -0.40 0.32
CA MET A 55 2.71 -0.52 -0.57
C MET A 55 3.07 -0.18 -2.01
N MET A 56 3.86 0.87 -2.24
CA MET A 56 4.35 1.22 -3.58
C MET A 56 5.34 0.19 -4.12
N SER A 57 6.16 -0.42 -3.27
CA SER A 57 7.00 -1.54 -3.68
C SER A 57 6.14 -2.73 -4.13
N MET A 58 5.04 -3.03 -3.42
CA MET A 58 4.09 -4.07 -3.84
C MET A 58 3.40 -3.70 -5.16
N HIS A 59 3.06 -2.43 -5.36
CA HIS A 59 2.55 -1.88 -6.62
C HIS A 59 3.50 -2.19 -7.79
N GLU A 60 4.77 -1.77 -7.71
CA GLU A 60 5.75 -2.00 -8.78
C GLU A 60 5.98 -3.50 -9.06
N LEU A 61 5.96 -4.32 -8.02
CA LEU A 61 6.15 -5.77 -8.14
C LEU A 61 4.90 -6.47 -8.69
N SER A 62 3.72 -5.89 -8.54
CA SER A 62 2.49 -6.39 -9.16
C SER A 62 2.60 -6.33 -10.69
N HIS A 63 3.19 -5.25 -11.22
CA HIS A 63 3.52 -5.04 -12.63
C HIS A 63 4.75 -5.83 -13.12
N ASN A 64 5.38 -6.62 -12.25
CA ASN A 64 6.61 -7.36 -12.51
C ASN A 64 7.83 -6.48 -12.86
N LEU A 65 7.88 -5.24 -12.38
CA LEU A 65 8.96 -4.30 -12.70
C LEU A 65 10.24 -4.51 -11.88
N GLY A 66 10.25 -5.38 -10.87
CA GLY A 66 11.47 -5.70 -10.11
C GLY A 66 12.38 -6.72 -10.79
N PHE A 67 11.81 -7.72 -11.48
CA PHE A 67 12.57 -8.83 -12.07
C PHE A 67 11.96 -9.35 -13.37
N LYS A 68 12.80 -9.94 -14.24
CA LYS A 68 12.36 -10.64 -15.46
C LYS A 68 11.42 -11.83 -15.16
N LYS A 69 11.74 -12.62 -14.13
CA LYS A 69 10.91 -13.79 -13.77
C LYS A 69 9.78 -13.37 -12.82
N MET A 70 8.54 -13.62 -13.21
CA MET A 70 7.34 -13.26 -12.44
C MET A 70 7.36 -13.79 -10.99
N ILE A 71 7.89 -15.00 -10.78
CA ILE A 71 7.96 -15.61 -9.45
C ILE A 71 8.80 -14.79 -8.47
N TYR A 72 9.89 -14.16 -8.90
CA TYR A 72 10.73 -13.34 -8.02
C TYR A 72 10.04 -12.05 -7.62
N ASN A 73 9.24 -11.45 -8.52
CA ASN A 73 8.40 -10.31 -8.17
C ASN A 73 7.34 -10.70 -7.14
N ARG A 74 6.70 -11.86 -7.29
CA ARG A 74 5.71 -12.35 -6.34
C ARG A 74 6.32 -12.59 -4.96
N LEU A 75 7.48 -13.27 -4.89
CA LEU A 75 8.17 -13.53 -3.64
C LEU A 75 8.62 -12.23 -2.96
N LEU A 76 9.21 -11.30 -3.71
CA LEU A 76 9.59 -10.00 -3.17
C LEU A 76 8.37 -9.16 -2.75
N GLY A 77 7.23 -9.29 -3.45
CA GLY A 77 5.98 -8.63 -3.07
C GLY A 77 5.44 -9.12 -1.73
N ILE A 78 5.48 -10.43 -1.49
CA ILE A 78 5.13 -11.02 -0.18
C ILE A 78 6.10 -10.52 0.90
N PHE A 79 7.39 -10.41 0.58
CA PHE A 79 8.39 -9.86 1.50
C PHE A 79 8.17 -8.37 1.80
N ALA A 80 7.86 -7.55 0.80
CA ALA A 80 7.50 -6.15 0.95
C ALA A 80 6.25 -5.95 1.81
N ASN A 81 5.33 -6.92 1.81
CA ASN A 81 4.10 -6.87 2.57
C ASN A 81 4.28 -7.12 4.08
N LEU A 82 5.42 -7.69 4.51
CA LEU A 82 5.63 -8.06 5.92
C LEU A 82 5.41 -6.87 6.89
N PRO A 83 5.99 -5.67 6.68
CA PRO A 83 5.82 -4.53 7.59
C PRO A 83 4.42 -3.91 7.59
N ILE A 84 3.57 -4.24 6.60
CA ILE A 84 2.18 -3.77 6.58
C ILE A 84 1.36 -4.45 7.69
N GLY A 85 1.74 -5.68 8.06
CA GLY A 85 1.10 -6.49 9.10
C GLY A 85 -0.20 -7.18 8.66
N VAL A 86 -0.73 -6.86 7.48
CA VAL A 86 -1.93 -7.50 6.91
C VAL A 86 -1.56 -8.16 5.58
N PRO A 87 -1.87 -9.44 5.37
CA PRO A 87 -1.48 -10.11 4.14
C PRO A 87 -2.33 -9.62 2.97
N SER A 88 -1.70 -8.90 2.05
CA SER A 88 -2.39 -8.25 0.94
C SER A 88 -1.67 -8.37 -0.40
N SER A 89 -0.37 -8.67 -0.47
CA SER A 89 0.40 -8.58 -1.74
C SER A 89 -0.19 -9.40 -2.89
N VAL A 90 -0.54 -10.66 -2.62
CA VAL A 90 -1.07 -11.56 -3.67
C VAL A 90 -2.45 -11.13 -4.12
N SER A 91 -3.34 -10.83 -3.17
CA SER A 91 -4.70 -10.36 -3.46
C SER A 91 -4.68 -9.01 -4.16
N PHE A 92 -3.87 -8.06 -3.66
CA PHE A 92 -3.65 -6.75 -4.25
C PHE A 92 -3.27 -6.88 -5.71
N LYS A 93 -2.27 -7.71 -6.06
CA LYS A 93 -1.89 -7.92 -7.47
C LYS A 93 -3.07 -8.39 -8.33
N ARG A 94 -3.98 -9.23 -7.81
CA ARG A 94 -5.13 -9.70 -8.58
C ARG A 94 -6.11 -8.57 -8.88
N TYR A 95 -6.52 -7.83 -7.85
CA TYR A 95 -7.45 -6.71 -8.00
C TYR A 95 -6.83 -5.55 -8.78
N HIS A 96 -5.57 -5.23 -8.51
CA HIS A 96 -4.83 -4.17 -9.18
C HIS A 96 -4.70 -4.40 -10.68
N MET A 97 -4.41 -5.62 -11.12
CA MET A 97 -4.35 -5.93 -12.56
C MET A 97 -5.72 -5.84 -13.23
N GLU A 98 -6.81 -6.07 -12.50
CA GLU A 98 -8.17 -5.85 -13.02
C GLU A 98 -8.50 -4.36 -13.09
N HIS A 99 -8.17 -3.58 -12.07
CA HIS A 99 -8.28 -2.12 -12.08
C HIS A 99 -7.59 -1.54 -13.32
N HIS A 100 -6.33 -1.90 -13.60
CA HIS A 100 -5.63 -1.43 -14.82
C HIS A 100 -6.28 -1.87 -16.14
N ARG A 101 -6.99 -3.01 -16.15
CA ARG A 101 -7.58 -3.58 -17.37
C ARG A 101 -9.01 -3.08 -17.62
N TYR A 102 -9.75 -2.83 -16.56
CA TYR A 102 -11.18 -2.51 -16.53
C TYR A 102 -11.43 -1.23 -15.73
N GLN A 103 -10.50 -0.28 -15.81
CA GLN A 103 -10.53 0.95 -15.03
C GLN A 103 -11.87 1.67 -15.21
N GLY A 104 -12.53 2.01 -14.09
CA GLY A 104 -13.82 2.67 -14.11
C GLY A 104 -15.03 1.77 -14.40
N GLU A 105 -14.85 0.46 -14.60
CA GLU A 105 -15.95 -0.49 -14.82
C GLU A 105 -16.62 -0.89 -13.49
N GLU A 106 -17.86 -0.47 -13.30
CA GLU A 106 -18.63 -0.72 -12.07
C GLU A 106 -18.77 -2.23 -11.79
N GLY A 107 -18.48 -2.64 -10.55
CA GLY A 107 -18.56 -4.04 -10.11
C GLY A 107 -17.35 -4.90 -10.48
N VAL A 108 -16.45 -4.43 -11.35
CA VAL A 108 -15.18 -5.10 -11.67
C VAL A 108 -14.03 -4.37 -11.03
N ASP A 109 -13.92 -3.06 -11.28
CA ASP A 109 -12.95 -2.18 -10.64
C ASP A 109 -13.37 -1.89 -9.20
N VAL A 110 -12.68 -2.53 -8.27
CA VAL A 110 -12.96 -2.44 -6.84
C VAL A 110 -12.36 -1.19 -6.18
N ASP A 111 -11.61 -0.38 -6.92
CA ASP A 111 -11.09 0.89 -6.42
C ASP A 111 -12.18 1.98 -6.48
N LEU A 112 -13.21 1.78 -7.30
CA LEU A 112 -14.41 2.62 -7.32
C LEU A 112 -15.21 2.51 -6.01
N PRO A 113 -15.58 3.65 -5.38
CA PRO A 113 -16.53 3.66 -4.29
C PRO A 113 -17.90 3.13 -4.74
N THR A 114 -18.55 2.37 -3.86
CA THR A 114 -19.95 1.97 -4.05
C THR A 114 -20.90 3.18 -3.98
N ALA A 115 -22.10 3.04 -4.55
CA ALA A 115 -23.13 4.08 -4.46
C ALA A 115 -23.49 4.46 -3.00
N ILE A 116 -23.37 3.51 -2.06
CA ILE A 116 -23.61 3.77 -0.63
C ILE A 116 -22.48 4.62 -0.05
N GLU A 117 -21.21 4.27 -0.33
CA GLU A 117 -20.05 5.08 0.07
C GLU A 117 -20.16 6.50 -0.48
N GLY A 118 -20.55 6.66 -1.76
CA GLY A 118 -20.76 7.98 -2.36
C GLY A 118 -21.85 8.82 -1.69
N LYS A 119 -22.91 8.19 -1.15
CA LYS A 119 -23.96 8.87 -0.39
C LYS A 119 -23.52 9.24 1.03
N ILE A 120 -22.69 8.42 1.68
CA ILE A 120 -22.19 8.65 3.04
C ILE A 120 -21.08 9.72 3.03
N PHE A 121 -20.11 9.60 2.13
CA PHE A 121 -18.90 10.43 2.06
C PHE A 121 -19.09 11.66 1.16
N ASN A 122 -20.15 12.43 1.42
CA ASN A 122 -20.57 13.55 0.58
C ASN A 122 -20.24 14.96 1.13
N ASN A 123 -19.71 15.09 2.34
CA ASN A 123 -19.36 16.38 2.95
C ASN A 123 -17.96 16.36 3.57
N THR A 124 -17.44 17.51 4.00
CA THR A 124 -16.06 17.64 4.48
C THR A 124 -15.73 16.69 5.63
N ILE A 125 -16.64 16.52 6.60
CA ILE A 125 -16.39 15.68 7.79
C ILE A 125 -16.35 14.21 7.38
N THR A 126 -17.32 13.76 6.59
CA THR A 126 -17.39 12.36 6.16
C THR A 126 -16.25 12.03 5.18
N LYS A 127 -15.88 12.95 4.29
CA LYS A 127 -14.69 12.80 3.43
C LYS A 127 -13.40 12.76 4.24
N PHE A 128 -13.26 13.57 5.28
CA PHE A 128 -12.10 13.49 6.17
C PHE A 128 -12.01 12.12 6.85
N PHE A 129 -13.13 11.60 7.34
CA PHE A 129 -13.21 10.23 7.87
C PHE A 129 -12.79 9.19 6.81
N PHE A 130 -13.29 9.34 5.58
CA PHE A 130 -12.92 8.47 4.47
C PHE A 130 -11.40 8.47 4.24
N VAL A 131 -10.76 9.64 4.20
CA VAL A 131 -9.30 9.75 4.02
C VAL A 131 -8.54 9.11 5.19
N VAL A 132 -8.97 9.33 6.44
CA VAL A 132 -8.30 8.70 7.60
C VAL A 132 -8.33 7.18 7.54
N PHE A 133 -9.45 6.60 7.09
CA PHE A 133 -9.66 5.14 7.07
C PHE A 133 -9.61 4.55 5.67
N GLN A 134 -9.02 5.26 4.72
CA GLN A 134 -9.04 4.90 3.30
C GLN A 134 -8.54 3.47 3.05
N VAL A 135 -7.46 3.08 3.72
CA VAL A 135 -6.89 1.73 3.63
C VAL A 135 -7.89 0.63 3.98
N LEU A 136 -8.83 0.90 4.91
CA LEU A 136 -9.86 -0.08 5.29
C LEU A 136 -10.90 -0.20 4.17
N PHE A 137 -11.35 0.90 3.59
CA PHE A 137 -12.29 0.85 2.46
C PHE A 137 -11.68 0.09 1.28
N TYR A 138 -10.44 0.41 0.90
CA TYR A 138 -9.71 -0.29 -0.17
C TYR A 138 -9.47 -1.78 0.14
N SER A 139 -9.26 -2.14 1.40
CA SER A 139 -9.02 -3.54 1.78
C SER A 139 -10.30 -4.37 1.86
N PHE A 140 -11.41 -3.79 2.33
CA PHE A 140 -12.66 -4.52 2.58
C PHE A 140 -13.63 -4.47 1.40
N ARG A 141 -13.68 -3.36 0.63
CA ARG A 141 -14.59 -3.23 -0.52
C ARG A 141 -14.46 -4.37 -1.53
N PRO A 142 -13.25 -4.84 -1.91
CA PRO A 142 -13.13 -5.95 -2.85
C PRO A 142 -13.80 -7.24 -2.37
N LEU A 143 -13.86 -7.45 -1.04
CA LEU A 143 -14.49 -8.64 -0.44
C LEU A 143 -16.02 -8.61 -0.51
N VAL A 144 -16.61 -7.44 -0.77
CA VAL A 144 -18.06 -7.24 -0.87
C VAL A 144 -18.48 -7.09 -2.34
N VAL A 145 -17.73 -6.31 -3.12
CA VAL A 145 -18.09 -5.95 -4.50
C VAL A 145 -17.74 -7.05 -5.49
N ASN A 146 -16.52 -7.61 -5.41
CA ASN A 146 -16.05 -8.62 -6.36
C ASN A 146 -15.22 -9.70 -5.63
N PRO A 147 -15.83 -10.47 -4.72
CA PRO A 147 -15.10 -11.40 -3.86
C PRO A 147 -14.42 -12.50 -4.68
N LYS A 148 -13.12 -12.62 -4.49
CA LYS A 148 -12.31 -13.68 -5.11
C LYS A 148 -12.00 -14.81 -4.14
N THR A 149 -12.11 -16.04 -4.60
CA THR A 149 -11.66 -17.21 -3.83
C THR A 149 -10.12 -17.18 -3.65
N PRO A 150 -9.62 -17.26 -2.41
CA PRO A 150 -8.18 -17.37 -2.15
C PRO A 150 -7.59 -18.68 -2.69
N GLY A 151 -6.39 -18.61 -3.25
CA GLY A 151 -5.63 -19.78 -3.72
C GLY A 151 -4.41 -20.07 -2.85
N LEU A 152 -3.53 -20.94 -3.36
CA LEU A 152 -2.30 -21.34 -2.67
C LEU A 152 -1.33 -20.17 -2.44
N TRP A 153 -1.32 -19.18 -3.34
CA TRP A 153 -0.42 -18.02 -3.19
C TRP A 153 -0.89 -17.08 -2.08
N GLU A 154 -2.20 -16.87 -1.93
CA GLU A 154 -2.76 -16.15 -0.79
C GLU A 154 -2.41 -16.87 0.52
N LEU A 155 -2.50 -18.21 0.56
CA LEU A 155 -2.07 -18.99 1.72
C LEU A 155 -0.58 -18.75 2.05
N TYR A 156 0.33 -18.76 1.07
CA TYR A 156 1.74 -18.44 1.32
C TYR A 156 1.96 -17.02 1.83
N ASN A 157 1.21 -16.05 1.29
CA ASN A 157 1.27 -14.68 1.79
C ASN A 157 0.77 -14.58 3.24
N TRP A 158 -0.30 -15.29 3.58
CA TRP A 158 -0.86 -15.36 4.93
C TRP A 158 0.15 -15.94 5.90
N LEU A 159 0.72 -17.11 5.57
CA LEU A 159 1.72 -17.77 6.41
C LEU A 159 2.94 -16.87 6.64
N ALA A 160 3.47 -16.22 5.60
CA ALA A 160 4.62 -15.33 5.73
C ALA A 160 4.31 -14.11 6.62
N CYS A 161 3.20 -13.43 6.36
CA CYS A 161 2.79 -12.24 7.10
C CYS A 161 2.46 -12.56 8.57
N LEU A 162 1.68 -13.61 8.83
CA LEU A 162 1.34 -14.03 10.19
C LEU A 162 2.57 -14.51 10.98
N SER A 163 3.50 -15.22 10.32
CA SER A 163 4.77 -15.62 10.95
C SER A 163 5.62 -14.41 11.31
N TYR A 164 5.69 -13.40 10.43
CA TYR A 164 6.40 -12.15 10.71
C TYR A 164 5.73 -11.36 11.84
N ASN A 165 4.40 -11.24 11.85
CA ASN A 165 3.67 -10.59 12.95
C ASN A 165 3.94 -11.28 14.29
N PHE A 166 3.92 -12.60 14.31
CA PHE A 166 4.27 -13.38 15.50
C PHE A 166 5.72 -13.12 15.93
N PHE A 167 6.66 -13.10 15.00
CA PHE A 167 8.05 -12.74 15.27
C PHE A 167 8.19 -11.34 15.89
N ILE A 168 7.54 -10.32 15.33
CA ILE A 168 7.54 -8.95 15.87
C ILE A 168 6.92 -8.89 17.27
N TYR A 169 5.82 -9.60 17.49
CA TYR A 169 5.22 -9.73 18.81
C TYR A 169 6.16 -10.39 19.82
N LYS A 170 6.93 -11.41 19.41
CA LYS A 170 7.94 -12.04 20.27
C LYS A 170 9.12 -11.13 20.56
N LEU A 171 9.48 -10.23 19.65
CA LEU A 171 10.58 -9.27 19.83
C LEU A 171 10.25 -8.14 20.80
N GLY A 172 9.01 -7.62 20.78
CA GLY A 172 8.68 -6.43 21.58
C GLY A 172 7.21 -6.25 21.91
N GLY A 173 6.48 -7.35 21.98
CA GLY A 173 5.11 -7.42 22.46
C GLY A 173 4.08 -6.69 21.58
N GLY A 174 2.94 -6.40 22.20
CA GLY A 174 1.81 -5.77 21.52
C GLY A 174 2.12 -4.38 20.98
N TRP A 175 2.97 -3.59 21.64
CA TRP A 175 3.35 -2.26 21.19
C TRP A 175 4.18 -2.30 19.90
N SER A 176 5.11 -3.24 19.76
CA SER A 176 5.88 -3.40 18.52
C SER A 176 4.99 -3.83 17.35
N LEU A 177 4.02 -4.71 17.60
CA LEU A 177 3.07 -5.14 16.57
C LEU A 177 2.07 -4.02 16.21
N ALA A 178 1.55 -3.31 17.21
CA ALA A 178 0.66 -2.16 17.01
C ALA A 178 1.36 -1.05 16.20
N TYR A 179 2.67 -0.89 16.35
CA TYR A 179 3.44 0.10 15.59
C TYR A 179 3.29 -0.13 14.09
N LEU A 180 3.38 -1.38 13.62
CA LEU A 180 3.23 -1.71 12.21
C LEU A 180 1.83 -1.37 11.69
N PHE A 181 0.78 -1.74 12.45
CA PHE A 181 -0.60 -1.46 12.05
C PHE A 181 -0.93 0.05 12.06
N ILE A 182 -0.48 0.78 13.07
CA ILE A 182 -0.67 2.23 13.17
C ILE A 182 0.09 2.94 12.05
N SER A 183 1.32 2.50 11.76
CA SER A 183 2.12 3.02 10.65
C SER A 183 1.44 2.79 9.30
N SER A 184 0.83 1.62 9.07
CA SER A 184 0.02 1.35 7.88
C SER A 184 -1.21 2.27 7.78
N LEU A 185 -1.92 2.52 8.89
CA LEU A 185 -3.06 3.42 8.90
C LEU A 185 -2.66 4.86 8.59
N PHE A 186 -1.54 5.34 9.16
CA PHE A 186 -1.03 6.67 8.85
C PHE A 186 -0.56 6.78 7.40
N GLY A 187 0.30 5.85 6.97
CA GLY A 187 0.91 5.83 5.63
C GLY A 187 -0.08 5.70 4.49
N SER A 188 -1.30 5.25 4.76
CA SER A 188 -2.35 5.05 3.75
C SER A 188 -3.63 5.81 4.07
N GLY A 189 -3.51 6.84 4.92
CA GLY A 189 -4.59 7.75 5.24
C GLY A 189 -4.15 9.20 5.06
N ILE A 190 -4.09 9.95 6.15
CA ILE A 190 -3.82 11.40 6.12
C ILE A 190 -2.36 11.80 5.85
N HIS A 191 -1.44 10.84 5.71
CA HIS A 191 -0.03 11.18 5.46
C HIS A 191 0.15 11.72 4.04
N PRO A 192 0.93 12.80 3.82
CA PRO A 192 1.11 13.40 2.50
C PRO A 192 1.58 12.45 1.37
N VAL A 193 2.26 11.35 1.71
CA VAL A 193 2.71 10.35 0.73
C VAL A 193 1.54 9.59 0.12
N ALA A 194 0.44 9.44 0.86
CA ALA A 194 -0.79 8.79 0.42
C ALA A 194 -1.65 9.69 -0.48
N GLY A 195 -1.27 10.95 -0.69
CA GLY A 195 -2.07 11.90 -1.48
C GLY A 195 -2.31 11.43 -2.92
N HIS A 196 -1.44 10.57 -3.46
CA HIS A 196 -1.59 10.01 -4.80
C HIS A 196 -2.88 9.21 -4.97
N PHE A 197 -3.37 8.53 -3.92
CA PHE A 197 -4.65 7.82 -4.02
C PHE A 197 -5.82 8.75 -4.36
N ILE A 198 -5.77 10.01 -3.90
CA ILE A 198 -6.78 11.01 -4.24
C ILE A 198 -6.59 11.49 -5.69
N ALA A 199 -5.34 11.68 -6.11
CA ALA A 199 -4.98 12.13 -7.46
C ALA A 199 -5.24 11.05 -8.55
N GLU A 200 -5.30 9.78 -8.19
CA GLU A 200 -5.44 8.68 -9.15
C GLU A 200 -6.87 8.15 -9.29
N HIS A 201 -7.68 8.27 -8.24
CA HIS A 201 -8.97 7.57 -8.17
C HIS A 201 -10.18 8.52 -8.10
N TYR A 202 -9.97 9.83 -8.22
CA TYR A 202 -11.05 10.81 -8.12
C TYR A 202 -11.00 11.81 -9.27
N VAL A 203 -12.09 11.86 -10.02
CA VAL A 203 -12.31 12.82 -11.10
C VAL A 203 -12.63 14.18 -10.50
N PHE A 204 -11.70 15.12 -10.61
CA PHE A 204 -11.92 16.53 -10.25
C PHE A 204 -12.41 17.37 -11.43
N VAL A 205 -12.05 16.96 -12.65
CA VAL A 205 -12.39 17.58 -13.93
C VAL A 205 -12.95 16.49 -14.82
N LEU A 206 -14.21 16.64 -15.25
CA LEU A 206 -14.87 15.63 -16.08
C LEU A 206 -14.05 15.32 -17.34
N GLY A 207 -13.82 14.03 -17.59
CA GLY A 207 -13.00 13.55 -18.71
C GLY A 207 -11.51 13.32 -18.38
N TYR A 208 -11.06 13.64 -17.17
CA TYR A 208 -9.71 13.35 -16.69
C TYR A 208 -9.77 12.43 -15.47
N GLU A 209 -9.19 11.24 -15.60
CA GLU A 209 -9.29 10.20 -14.55
C GLU A 209 -8.12 10.23 -13.56
N THR A 210 -6.94 10.69 -13.98
CA THR A 210 -5.73 10.71 -13.14
C THR A 210 -5.01 12.07 -13.20
N TYR A 211 -4.25 12.38 -12.15
CA TYR A 211 -3.53 13.64 -12.00
C TYR A 211 -2.07 13.40 -11.60
N SER A 212 -1.17 14.15 -12.23
CA SER A 212 0.26 14.06 -11.92
C SER A 212 0.68 14.91 -10.72
N TYR A 213 1.56 14.36 -9.89
CA TYR A 213 2.32 15.04 -8.85
C TYR A 213 3.81 15.00 -9.18
N TYR A 214 4.48 16.16 -9.16
CA TYR A 214 5.89 16.31 -9.55
C TYR A 214 6.83 16.65 -8.37
N GLY A 215 6.36 16.54 -7.13
CA GLY A 215 7.14 16.95 -5.96
C GLY A 215 8.06 15.87 -5.38
N ILE A 216 8.77 16.23 -4.31
CA ILE A 216 9.84 15.42 -3.71
C ILE A 216 9.37 14.06 -3.17
N LEU A 217 8.09 13.92 -2.83
CA LEU A 217 7.57 12.67 -2.26
C LEU A 217 7.67 11.49 -3.22
N ASN A 218 7.73 11.73 -4.54
CA ASN A 218 7.96 10.69 -5.56
C ASN A 218 9.22 9.86 -5.30
N PHE A 219 10.25 10.48 -4.71
CA PHE A 219 11.48 9.77 -4.34
C PHE A 219 11.20 8.61 -3.37
N PHE A 220 10.23 8.78 -2.47
CA PHE A 220 9.83 7.78 -1.48
C PHE A 220 8.72 6.85 -1.98
N THR A 221 8.10 7.14 -3.12
CA THR A 221 6.91 6.41 -3.61
C THR A 221 7.12 5.83 -5.01
N TYR A 222 8.36 5.53 -5.38
CA TYR A 222 8.71 4.91 -6.68
C TYR A 222 8.23 5.73 -7.88
N ASN A 223 8.10 7.04 -7.71
CA ASN A 223 7.54 7.95 -8.72
C ASN A 223 6.11 7.65 -9.15
N VAL A 224 5.32 7.01 -8.26
CA VAL A 224 3.91 6.69 -8.54
C VAL A 224 3.10 7.93 -8.91
N GLY A 225 3.47 9.11 -8.44
CA GLY A 225 2.74 10.35 -8.73
C GLY A 225 2.75 10.78 -10.20
N TYR A 226 3.55 10.18 -11.09
CA TYR A 226 3.52 10.50 -12.51
C TYR A 226 2.41 9.74 -13.26
N HIS A 227 1.43 10.49 -13.76
CA HIS A 227 0.28 10.00 -14.53
C HIS A 227 0.22 10.63 -15.93
N ASN A 228 -0.42 9.95 -16.89
CA ASN A 228 -0.51 10.39 -18.29
C ASN A 228 -1.69 11.31 -18.56
#